data_AF-A0A925RIW9-F1
#
_entry.id   AF-A0A925RIW9-F1
#
_cell.length_a   1.000
_cell.length_b   1.000
_cell.length_c   1.000
_cell.angle_alpha   90.00
_cell.angle_beta   90.00
_cell.angle_gamma   90.00
#
_symmetry.space_group_name_H-M   'P 1'
#
loop_
_entity.id
_entity.type
_entity.pdbx_description
1 polymer ?
#
loop_
_entity_poly.entity_id
_entity_poly.type
_entity_poly.pdbx_seq_one_letter_code
_entity_poly.pdbx_strand_id
1 'polypeptide(L)'
;MPKKKKDEYQEWLKQDFSNLFEALPLKEHQRHYLRSRWLDQVLWMEGRAGRARDMHYKLRLTTILGGVIIPALVSLNFVDLGNKQLKQALSASTFILSQVVAISAAGEQFFNYGERWRHYRRGVESLKTQGWQYFELSGPYHTFKTHEEAFHSFAGQVEDVLQRDVEVYATQVTQAKKEGDKKDEAPQANGRVSETPRPSPEVPRKP
;
A
#
# COMPACT_ATOMS: atom_id res chain seq x y z
N MET A 1 10.76 18.45 3.89
CA MET A 1 11.01 19.03 2.55
C MET A 1 11.15 17.99 1.40
N PRO A 2 10.25 16.99 1.20
CA PRO A 2 10.36 16.04 0.08
C PRO A 2 9.47 16.33 -1.15
N LYS A 3 8.51 17.27 -1.09
CA LYS A 3 7.59 17.54 -2.22
C LYS A 3 8.32 18.13 -3.44
N LYS A 4 9.12 19.18 -3.22
CA LYS A 4 9.84 19.91 -4.28
C LYS A 4 10.64 19.01 -5.24
N LYS A 5 11.40 18.05 -4.71
CA LYS A 5 12.19 17.11 -5.54
C LYS A 5 11.35 16.15 -6.38
N LYS A 6 10.15 15.77 -5.92
CA LYS A 6 9.26 14.87 -6.67
C LYS A 6 8.62 15.62 -7.84
N ASP A 7 8.20 16.86 -7.58
CA ASP A 7 7.62 17.74 -8.57
C ASP A 7 8.68 18.03 -9.67
N GLU A 8 9.92 18.32 -9.27
CA GLU A 8 11.08 18.47 -10.19
C GLU A 8 11.34 17.21 -11.05
N TYR A 9 11.30 16.01 -10.48
CA TYR A 9 11.51 14.76 -11.24
C TYR A 9 10.38 14.49 -12.25
N GLN A 10 9.13 14.72 -11.85
CA GLN A 10 7.98 14.54 -12.73
C GLN A 10 7.97 15.54 -13.88
N GLU A 11 8.35 16.79 -13.62
CA GLU A 11 8.51 17.81 -14.64
C GLU A 11 9.62 17.46 -15.63
N TRP A 12 10.79 17.06 -15.13
CA TRP A 12 11.89 16.59 -15.97
C TRP A 12 11.47 15.41 -16.84
N LEU A 13 10.83 14.39 -16.25
CA LEU A 13 10.41 13.19 -16.97
C LEU A 13 9.35 13.52 -18.04
N LYS A 14 8.44 14.45 -17.73
CA LYS A 14 7.45 14.93 -18.69
C LYS A 14 8.11 15.65 -19.87
N GLN A 15 9.09 16.51 -19.61
CA GLN A 15 9.83 17.24 -20.65
C GLN A 15 10.65 16.29 -21.51
N ASP A 16 11.41 15.38 -20.89
CA ASP A 16 12.27 14.42 -21.57
C ASP A 16 11.49 13.55 -22.56
N PHE A 17 10.40 12.91 -22.10
CA PHE A 17 9.55 12.11 -22.97
C PHE A 17 8.82 12.96 -24.03
N SER A 18 8.41 14.19 -23.71
CA SER A 18 7.79 15.07 -24.69
C SER A 18 8.73 15.38 -25.85
N ASN A 19 10.01 15.62 -25.55
CA ASN A 19 11.06 15.84 -26.55
C ASN A 19 11.32 14.57 -27.37
N LEU A 20 11.35 13.40 -26.73
CA LEU A 20 11.49 12.11 -27.42
C LEU A 20 10.34 11.89 -28.42
N PHE A 21 9.10 12.16 -28.04
CA PHE A 21 7.97 12.03 -28.96
C PHE A 21 8.07 12.97 -30.16
N GLU A 22 8.72 14.13 -29.98
CA GLU A 22 8.90 15.09 -31.05
C GLU A 22 9.90 14.64 -32.11
N ALA A 23 10.95 13.92 -31.68
CA ALA A 23 11.98 13.37 -32.55
C ALA A 23 11.51 12.14 -33.36
N LEU A 24 10.41 11.50 -32.98
CA LEU A 24 9.94 10.28 -33.65
C LEU A 24 9.07 10.60 -34.88
N PRO A 25 9.19 9.80 -35.96
CA PRO A 25 8.36 9.92 -37.15
C PRO A 25 6.96 9.33 -36.89
N LEU A 26 6.17 10.02 -36.06
CA LEU A 26 4.83 9.61 -35.65
C LEU A 26 3.76 10.54 -36.20
N LYS A 27 2.61 9.94 -36.54
CA LYS A 27 1.39 10.69 -36.84
C LYS A 27 0.91 11.45 -35.60
N GLU A 28 0.22 12.57 -35.81
CA GLU A 28 -0.20 13.44 -34.71
C GLU A 28 -1.10 12.72 -33.69
N HIS A 29 -2.00 11.84 -34.14
CA HIS A 29 -2.85 11.06 -33.24
C HIS A 29 -2.06 10.09 -32.35
N GLN A 30 -0.97 9.51 -32.87
CA GLN A 30 -0.11 8.59 -32.12
C GLN A 30 0.70 9.37 -31.07
N ARG A 31 1.22 10.54 -31.45
CA ARG A 31 1.91 11.47 -30.56
C ARG A 31 0.98 11.97 -29.44
N HIS A 32 -0.27 12.27 -29.77
CA HIS A 32 -1.29 12.61 -28.80
C HIS A 32 -1.54 11.45 -27.83
N TYR A 33 -1.67 10.21 -28.30
CA TYR A 33 -1.79 9.05 -27.41
C TYR A 33 -0.60 8.92 -26.45
N LEU A 34 0.64 9.06 -26.94
CA LEU A 34 1.83 8.99 -26.09
C LEU A 34 1.83 10.04 -24.98
N ARG A 35 1.42 11.28 -25.29
CA ARG A 35 1.33 12.37 -24.32
C ARG A 35 0.17 12.19 -23.33
N SER A 36 -1.03 12.01 -23.86
CA SER A 36 -2.27 12.09 -23.09
C SER A 36 -2.61 10.81 -22.36
N ARG A 37 -2.25 9.65 -22.93
CA ARG A 37 -2.60 8.34 -22.39
C ARG A 37 -1.42 7.70 -21.69
N TRP A 38 -0.29 7.51 -22.38
CA TRP A 38 0.83 6.78 -21.80
C TRP A 38 1.58 7.60 -20.75
N LEU A 39 2.08 8.78 -21.13
CA LEU A 39 2.90 9.62 -20.24
C LEU A 39 2.12 10.12 -19.03
N ASP A 40 0.86 10.53 -19.23
CA ASP A 40 -0.01 10.92 -18.10
C ASP A 40 -0.16 9.78 -17.08
N GLN A 41 -0.33 8.54 -17.54
CA GLN A 41 -0.43 7.39 -16.64
C GLN A 41 0.89 7.08 -15.94
N VAL A 42 2.03 7.17 -16.64
CA VAL A 42 3.36 7.04 -16.01
C VAL A 42 3.51 8.07 -14.88
N LEU A 43 3.19 9.34 -15.14
CA LEU A 43 3.31 10.42 -14.16
C LEU A 43 2.34 10.23 -12.99
N TRP A 44 1.10 9.87 -13.27
CA TRP A 44 0.08 9.62 -12.26
C TRP A 44 0.49 8.47 -11.32
N MET A 45 0.91 7.34 -11.90
CA MET A 45 1.32 6.18 -11.12
C MET A 45 2.62 6.43 -10.34
N GLU A 46 3.58 7.17 -10.90
CA GLU A 46 4.83 7.55 -10.21
C GLU A 46 4.53 8.41 -8.97
N GLY A 47 3.65 9.40 -9.13
CA GLY A 47 3.22 10.27 -8.05
C GLY A 47 2.48 9.50 -6.95
N ARG A 48 1.65 8.51 -7.34
CA ARG A 48 0.90 7.67 -6.40
C ARG A 48 1.80 6.67 -5.68
N ALA A 49 2.75 6.05 -6.39
CA ALA A 49 3.79 5.22 -5.80
C ALA A 49 4.61 6.00 -4.77
N GLY A 50 5.04 7.21 -5.12
CA GLY A 50 5.80 8.08 -4.22
C GLY A 50 5.03 8.47 -2.97
N ARG A 51 3.72 8.77 -3.07
CA ARG A 51 2.87 9.10 -1.91
C ARG A 51 2.63 7.89 -1.01
N ALA A 52 2.33 6.73 -1.58
CA ALA A 52 2.12 5.50 -0.82
C ALA A 52 3.40 5.08 -0.07
N ARG A 53 4.56 5.20 -0.73
CA ARG A 53 5.89 4.97 -0.13
C ARG A 53 6.12 5.84 1.09
N ASP A 54 5.96 7.15 0.94
CA ASP A 54 6.21 8.10 2.03
C ASP A 54 5.27 7.84 3.22
N MET A 55 4.00 7.52 2.97
CA MET A 55 3.05 7.23 4.04
C MET A 55 3.41 5.92 4.76
N HIS A 56 3.76 4.87 4.01
CA HIS A 56 4.21 3.60 4.58
C HIS A 56 5.42 3.80 5.50
N TYR A 57 6.46 4.49 5.03
CA TYR A 57 7.65 4.72 5.87
C TYR A 57 7.39 5.64 7.06
N LYS A 58 6.53 6.65 6.92
CA LYS A 58 6.16 7.52 8.05
C LYS A 58 5.46 6.73 9.15
N LEU A 59 4.41 5.98 8.82
CA LEU A 59 3.64 5.18 9.77
C LEU A 59 4.52 4.13 10.44
N ARG A 60 5.32 3.41 9.64
CA ARG A 60 6.24 2.39 10.15
C ARG A 60 7.29 2.97 11.09
N LEU A 61 7.84 4.15 10.78
CA LEU A 61 8.81 4.82 11.64
C LEU A 61 8.16 5.24 12.97
N THR A 62 6.95 5.81 12.96
CA THR A 62 6.21 6.12 14.19
C THR A 62 5.95 4.89 15.05
N THR A 63 5.60 3.76 14.44
CA THR A 63 5.36 2.50 15.16
C THR A 63 6.65 1.96 15.78
N ILE A 64 7.77 1.97 15.06
CA ILE A 64 9.08 1.51 15.57
C ILE A 64 9.56 2.39 16.71
N LEU A 65 9.56 3.72 16.52
CA LEU A 65 9.98 4.66 17.56
C LEU A 65 9.08 4.55 18.79
N GLY A 66 7.77 4.46 18.58
CA GLY A 66 6.79 4.26 19.64
C GLY A 66 7.03 2.99 20.45
N GLY A 67 7.28 1.86 19.77
CA GLY A 67 7.59 0.58 20.41
C GLY A 67 8.83 0.61 21.30
N VAL A 68 9.79 1.50 21.02
CA VAL A 68 11.00 1.68 21.85
C VAL A 68 10.79 2.73 22.94
N ILE A 69 10.09 3.83 22.64
CA ILE A 69 9.90 4.96 23.56
C ILE A 69 8.90 4.62 24.67
N ILE A 70 7.82 3.89 24.37
CA ILE A 70 6.76 3.57 25.35
C ILE A 70 7.32 2.77 26.53
N PRO A 71 8.06 1.65 26.35
CA PRO A 71 8.66 0.93 27.48
C PRO A 71 9.61 1.78 28.32
N ALA A 72 10.38 2.68 27.69
CA ALA A 72 11.28 3.58 28.40
C ALA A 72 10.51 4.61 29.25
N LEU A 73 9.46 5.21 28.70
CA LEU A 73 8.59 6.14 29.44
C LEU A 73 7.86 5.45 30.60
N VAL A 74 7.37 4.23 30.37
CA VAL A 74 6.73 3.40 31.40
C VAL A 74 7.72 3.09 32.53
N SER A 75 8.96 2.72 32.21
CA SER A 75 10.02 2.48 33.20
C SER A 75 10.29 3.72 34.07
N LEU A 76 10.40 4.91 33.46
CA LEU A 76 10.60 6.17 34.18
C LEU A 76 9.42 6.55 35.09
N ASN A 77 8.20 6.12 34.78
CA ASN A 77 7.02 6.37 35.61
C ASN A 77 7.07 5.59 36.96
N PHE A 78 7.81 4.47 37.00
CA PHE A 78 8.01 3.69 38.23
C PHE A 78 9.11 4.25 39.14
N VAL A 79 9.95 5.17 38.66
CA VAL A 79 10.95 5.84 39.49
C VAL A 79 10.27 6.90 40.35
N ASP A 80 10.51 6.87 41.66
CA ASP A 80 9.95 7.86 42.57
C ASP A 80 10.72 9.18 42.47
N LEU A 81 10.27 10.05 41.55
CA LEU A 81 10.90 11.32 41.22
C LEU A 81 10.55 12.46 42.20
N GLY A 82 9.77 12.19 43.26
CA GLY A 82 9.35 13.18 44.27
C GLY A 82 8.41 14.28 43.76
N ASN A 83 8.20 14.40 42.45
CA ASN A 83 7.35 15.42 41.81
C ASN A 83 6.10 14.79 41.20
N LYS A 84 4.95 14.97 41.88
CA LYS A 84 3.64 14.45 41.45
C LYS A 84 3.19 15.00 40.09
N GLN A 85 3.49 16.27 39.78
CA GLN A 85 3.12 16.87 38.49
C GLN A 85 3.91 16.23 37.34
N LEU A 86 5.21 16.00 37.54
CA LEU A 86 6.06 15.33 36.55
C LEU A 86 5.56 13.90 36.29
N LYS A 87 5.22 13.15 37.35
CA LYS A 87 4.67 11.79 37.23
C LYS A 87 3.35 11.76 36.44
N GLN A 88 2.46 12.71 36.72
CA GLN A 88 1.19 12.84 35.99
C GLN A 88 1.41 13.21 34.51
N ALA A 89 2.33 14.12 34.22
CA ALA A 89 2.69 14.51 32.86
C ALA A 89 3.27 13.32 32.07
N LEU A 90 4.19 12.55 32.68
CA LEU A 90 4.76 11.34 32.08
C LEU A 90 3.72 10.25 31.82
N SER A 91 2.77 10.06 32.76
CA SER A 91 1.67 9.11 32.58
C SER A 91 0.76 9.52 31.43
N ALA A 92 0.34 10.79 31.36
CA ALA A 92 -0.50 11.30 30.29
C ALA A 92 0.19 11.24 28.92
N SER A 93 1.49 11.58 28.85
CA SER A 93 2.25 11.49 27.61
C SER A 93 2.39 10.04 27.12
N THR A 94 2.60 9.10 28.03
CA THR A 94 2.69 7.67 27.70
C THR A 94 1.37 7.16 27.12
N PHE A 95 0.24 7.52 27.75
CA PHE A 95 -1.08 7.15 27.27
C PHE A 95 -1.35 7.72 25.87
N ILE A 96 -1.14 9.02 25.66
CA ILE A 96 -1.33 9.65 24.35
C ILE A 96 -0.43 8.99 23.29
N LEU A 97 0.85 8.76 23.62
CA LEU A 97 1.79 8.13 22.70
C LEU A 97 1.38 6.71 22.33
N SER A 98 0.89 5.91 23.29
CA SER A 98 0.38 4.55 23.01
C SER A 98 -0.80 4.57 22.05
N GLN A 99 -1.70 5.55 22.17
CA GLN A 99 -2.85 5.66 21.28
C GLN A 99 -2.43 6.05 19.86
N VAL A 100 -1.47 6.98 19.72
CA VAL A 100 -0.90 7.37 18.43
C VAL A 100 -0.23 6.18 17.74
N VAL A 101 0.54 5.38 18.49
CA VAL A 101 1.20 4.18 17.95
C VAL A 101 0.18 3.13 17.53
N ALA A 102 -0.84 2.87 18.34
CA ALA A 102 -1.91 1.93 18.01
C ALA A 102 -2.68 2.36 16.74
N ILE A 103 -3.04 3.65 16.63
CA ILE A 103 -3.70 4.19 15.44
C ILE A 103 -2.78 4.11 14.22
N SER A 104 -1.49 4.37 14.38
CA SER A 104 -0.52 4.30 13.28
C SER A 104 -0.37 2.86 12.76
N ALA A 105 -0.27 1.88 13.66
CA ALA A 105 -0.20 0.47 13.31
C ALA A 105 -1.49 -0.03 12.64
N ALA A 106 -2.66 0.32 13.22
CA ALA A 106 -3.95 0.00 12.64
C ALA A 106 -4.15 0.64 11.26
N GLY A 107 -3.73 1.91 11.09
CA GLY A 107 -3.78 2.61 9.81
C GLY A 107 -2.84 1.99 8.77
N GLU A 108 -1.64 1.58 9.16
CA GLU A 108 -0.72 0.88 8.25
C GLU A 108 -1.32 -0.42 7.72
N GLN A 109 -2.01 -1.17 8.59
CA GLN A 109 -2.68 -2.43 8.25
C GLN A 109 -3.99 -2.23 7.49
N PHE A 110 -4.75 -1.17 7.77
CA PHE A 110 -6.03 -0.89 7.10
C PHE A 110 -5.83 -0.38 5.67
N PHE A 111 -4.84 0.48 5.44
CA PHE A 111 -4.64 1.10 4.13
C PHE A 111 -3.69 0.34 3.21
N ASN A 112 -3.01 -0.71 3.70
CA ASN A 112 -2.05 -1.52 2.96
C ASN A 112 -1.08 -0.65 2.12
N TYR A 113 -0.57 0.44 2.71
CA TYR A 113 0.27 1.41 1.98
C TYR A 113 1.51 0.78 1.36
N GLY A 114 2.07 -0.26 2.01
CA GLY A 114 3.19 -1.04 1.48
C GLY A 114 2.84 -1.80 0.21
N GLU A 115 1.69 -2.48 0.16
CA GLU A 115 1.24 -3.19 -1.04
C GLU A 115 0.89 -2.22 -2.16
N ARG A 116 0.18 -1.13 -1.83
CA ARG A 116 -0.14 -0.06 -2.78
C ARG A 116 1.11 0.53 -3.40
N TRP A 117 2.15 0.81 -2.61
CA TRP A 117 3.42 1.31 -3.13
C TRP A 117 4.05 0.32 -4.12
N ARG A 118 4.17 -0.96 -3.75
CA ARG A 118 4.76 -1.99 -4.64
C ARG A 118 3.93 -2.20 -5.90
N HIS A 119 2.60 -2.10 -5.79
CA HIS A 119 1.69 -2.20 -6.92
C HIS A 119 1.91 -1.04 -7.91
N TYR A 120 1.76 0.21 -7.46
CA TYR A 120 2.00 1.37 -8.33
C TYR A 120 3.42 1.41 -8.87
N ARG A 121 4.43 1.05 -8.07
CA ARG A 121 5.81 0.99 -8.54
C ARG A 121 5.96 -0.02 -9.67
N ARG A 122 5.42 -1.24 -9.54
CA ARG A 122 5.50 -2.25 -10.60
C ARG A 122 4.83 -1.78 -11.89
N GLY A 123 3.64 -1.18 -11.81
CA GLY A 123 2.96 -0.67 -13.01
C GLY A 123 3.72 0.47 -13.68
N VAL A 124 4.27 1.43 -12.92
CA VAL A 124 5.12 2.49 -13.47
C VAL A 124 6.34 1.93 -14.17
N GLU A 125 7.07 1.05 -13.51
CA GLU A 125 8.28 0.48 -14.11
C GLU A 125 7.93 -0.32 -15.36
N SER A 126 6.80 -1.06 -15.35
CA SER A 126 6.32 -1.76 -16.55
C SER A 126 5.98 -0.79 -17.69
N LEU A 127 5.28 0.31 -17.42
CA LEU A 127 4.95 1.33 -18.42
C LEU A 127 6.21 1.99 -18.98
N LYS A 128 7.20 2.29 -18.13
CA LYS A 128 8.50 2.83 -18.54
C LYS A 128 9.26 1.84 -19.41
N THR A 129 9.30 0.56 -19.03
CA THR A 129 9.92 -0.50 -19.85
C THR A 129 9.26 -0.58 -21.23
N GLN A 130 7.92 -0.56 -21.30
CA GLN A 130 7.23 -0.54 -22.58
C GLN A 130 7.59 0.69 -23.42
N GLY A 131 7.69 1.87 -22.79
CA GLY A 131 8.14 3.09 -23.46
C GLY A 131 9.54 2.95 -24.06
N TRP A 132 10.52 2.53 -23.27
CA TRP A 132 11.90 2.36 -23.74
C TRP A 132 12.02 1.32 -24.85
N GLN A 133 11.36 0.17 -24.69
CA GLN A 133 11.34 -0.87 -25.73
C GLN A 133 10.72 -0.36 -27.02
N TYR A 134 9.66 0.47 -26.94
CA TYR A 134 9.06 1.07 -28.11
C TYR A 134 9.99 2.11 -28.78
N PHE A 135 10.62 2.99 -28.00
CA PHE A 135 11.52 4.02 -28.54
C PHE A 135 12.75 3.42 -29.23
N GLU A 136 13.28 2.32 -28.71
CA GLU A 136 14.43 1.64 -29.31
C GLU A 136 14.03 0.60 -30.37
N LEU A 137 12.74 0.39 -30.63
CA LEU A 137 12.22 -0.73 -31.43
C LEU A 137 12.88 -2.05 -30.99
N SER A 138 12.88 -2.29 -29.68
CA SER A 138 13.51 -3.45 -29.04
C SER A 138 12.46 -4.32 -28.34
N GLY A 139 12.90 -5.47 -27.82
CA GLY A 139 12.00 -6.40 -27.12
C GLY A 139 10.82 -6.85 -28.00
N PRO A 140 9.55 -6.69 -27.56
CA PRO A 140 8.38 -7.05 -28.36
C PRO A 140 8.27 -6.30 -29.69
N TYR A 141 8.98 -5.19 -29.86
CA TYR A 141 8.87 -4.32 -31.02
C TYR A 141 9.98 -4.49 -32.07
N HIS A 142 10.91 -5.42 -31.85
CA HIS A 142 12.11 -5.60 -32.70
C HIS A 142 11.82 -6.01 -34.15
N THR A 143 10.63 -6.54 -34.45
CA THR A 143 10.23 -6.95 -35.79
C THR A 143 9.68 -5.80 -36.65
N PHE A 144 9.33 -4.67 -36.03
CA PHE A 144 8.79 -3.51 -36.73
C PHE A 144 9.91 -2.63 -37.29
N LYS A 145 9.67 -2.03 -38.45
CA LYS A 145 10.68 -1.14 -39.08
C LYS A 145 10.56 0.30 -38.62
N THR A 146 9.37 0.69 -38.16
CA THR A 146 9.06 2.06 -37.75
C THR A 146 8.21 2.07 -36.48
N HIS A 147 8.30 3.17 -35.72
CA HIS A 147 7.45 3.41 -34.55
C HIS A 147 5.97 3.52 -34.93
N GLU A 148 5.66 3.98 -36.15
CA GLU A 148 4.29 4.04 -36.64
C GLU A 148 3.68 2.64 -36.76
N GLU A 149 4.43 1.67 -37.31
CA GLU A 149 4.01 0.26 -37.41
C GLU A 149 3.87 -0.38 -36.02
N ALA A 150 4.82 -0.13 -35.12
CA ALA A 150 4.83 -0.67 -33.77
C ALA A 150 3.75 -0.08 -32.85
N PHE A 151 3.16 1.08 -33.22
CA PHE A 151 2.28 1.86 -32.35
C PHE A 151 1.10 1.05 -31.81
N HIS A 152 0.42 0.28 -32.65
CA HIS A 152 -0.76 -0.50 -32.23
C HIS A 152 -0.38 -1.61 -31.24
N SER A 153 0.78 -2.24 -31.44
CA SER A 153 1.31 -3.22 -30.49
C SER A 153 1.63 -2.56 -29.16
N PHE A 154 2.27 -1.39 -29.20
CA PHE A 154 2.60 -0.61 -28.00
C PHE A 154 1.37 -0.17 -27.23
N ALA A 155 0.39 0.43 -27.91
CA ALA A 155 -0.87 0.82 -27.28
C ALA A 155 -1.57 -0.37 -26.62
N GLY A 156 -1.59 -1.54 -27.29
CA GLY A 156 -2.10 -2.77 -26.70
C GLY A 156 -1.38 -3.17 -25.41
N GLN A 157 -0.04 -3.18 -25.42
CA GLN A 157 0.75 -3.49 -24.22
C GLN A 157 0.53 -2.50 -23.07
N VAL A 158 0.35 -1.21 -23.39
CA VAL A 158 0.03 -0.18 -22.40
C VAL A 158 -1.34 -0.44 -21.78
N GLU A 159 -2.37 -0.68 -22.59
CA GLU A 159 -3.71 -0.97 -22.09
C GLU A 159 -3.74 -2.29 -21.28
N ASP A 160 -2.97 -3.30 -21.66
CA ASP A 160 -2.84 -4.55 -20.90
C ASP A 160 -2.21 -4.34 -19.51
N VAL A 161 -1.23 -3.44 -19.39
CA VAL A 161 -0.66 -3.06 -18.08
C VAL A 161 -1.72 -2.36 -17.25
N LEU A 162 -2.43 -1.39 -17.84
CA LEU A 162 -3.43 -0.59 -17.14
C LEU A 162 -4.68 -1.40 -16.74
N GLN A 163 -5.12 -2.35 -17.56
CA GLN A 163 -6.24 -3.24 -17.25
C GLN A 163 -5.91 -4.15 -16.07
N ARG A 164 -4.71 -4.75 -16.06
CA ARG A 164 -4.24 -5.55 -14.92
C ARG A 164 -4.21 -4.74 -13.62
N ASP A 165 -3.93 -3.44 -13.69
CA ASP A 165 -3.96 -2.57 -12.52
C ASP A 165 -5.39 -2.31 -11.99
N VAL A 166 -6.38 -2.18 -12.87
CA VAL A 166 -7.79 -2.01 -12.47
C VAL A 166 -8.35 -3.28 -11.80
N GLU A 167 -8.04 -4.44 -12.36
CA GLU A 167 -8.53 -5.74 -11.86
C GLU A 167 -8.02 -6.06 -10.45
N VAL A 168 -6.76 -5.74 -10.15
CA VAL A 168 -6.16 -5.93 -8.83
C VAL A 168 -6.79 -4.98 -7.79
N TYR A 169 -7.15 -3.76 -8.17
CA TYR A 169 -7.74 -2.78 -7.25
C TYR A 169 -9.21 -3.10 -6.92
N ALA A 170 -10.00 -3.53 -7.90
CA ALA A 170 -11.42 -3.88 -7.70
C ALA A 170 -11.59 -5.12 -6.80
N THR A 171 -10.71 -6.11 -6.95
CA THR A 171 -10.75 -7.35 -6.15
C THR A 171 -10.27 -7.14 -4.71
N GLN A 172 -9.20 -6.36 -4.49
CA GLN A 172 -8.68 -6.09 -3.14
C GLN A 172 -9.60 -5.20 -2.30
N VAL A 173 -10.28 -4.22 -2.90
CA VAL A 173 -11.28 -3.40 -2.19
C VAL A 173 -12.52 -4.23 -1.80
N THR A 174 -12.87 -5.23 -2.61
CA THR A 174 -14.01 -6.12 -2.32
C THR A 174 -13.67 -7.16 -1.25
N GLN A 175 -12.44 -7.67 -1.20
CA GLN A 175 -11.99 -8.61 -0.17
C GLN A 175 -11.78 -7.94 1.20
N ALA A 176 -11.24 -6.71 1.24
CA ALA A 176 -11.12 -5.95 2.49
C ALA A 176 -12.48 -5.64 3.15
N LYS A 177 -13.56 -5.53 2.36
CA LYS A 177 -14.93 -5.44 2.88
C LYS A 177 -15.45 -6.76 3.48
N LYS A 178 -15.09 -7.91 2.88
CA LYS A 178 -15.56 -9.23 3.33
C LYS A 178 -14.87 -9.74 4.60
N GLU A 179 -13.63 -9.33 4.88
CA GLU A 179 -12.94 -9.69 6.13
C GLU A 179 -13.35 -8.83 7.34
N GLY A 180 -13.86 -7.61 7.10
CA GLY A 180 -14.50 -6.79 8.15
C GLY A 180 -15.82 -7.38 8.61
N ASP A 181 -16.67 -7.79 7.67
CA ASP A 181 -18.00 -8.37 7.94
C ASP A 181 -17.92 -9.71 8.71
N LYS A 182 -16.87 -10.51 8.49
CA LYS A 182 -16.66 -11.78 9.21
C LYS A 182 -16.16 -11.63 10.64
N LYS A 183 -15.70 -10.45 11.07
CA LYS A 183 -15.26 -10.20 12.45
C LYS A 183 -16.37 -9.63 13.34
N ASP A 184 -17.42 -9.07 12.74
CA ASP A 184 -18.58 -8.52 13.47
C ASP A 184 -19.73 -9.54 13.65
N GLU A 185 -19.70 -10.68 12.94
CA GLU A 185 -20.52 -11.86 13.25
C GLU A 185 -19.83 -12.81 14.24
N ALA A 186 -19.57 -12.32 15.45
CA ALA A 186 -19.57 -13.18 16.62
C ALA A 186 -20.55 -12.57 17.62
N PRO A 187 -21.68 -13.23 17.89
CA PRO A 187 -21.89 -13.60 19.28
C PRO A 187 -22.75 -14.86 19.49
N GLN A 188 -22.31 -15.72 20.42
CA GLN A 188 -22.96 -15.96 21.72
C GLN A 188 -22.57 -17.36 22.23
N ALA A 189 -21.73 -17.35 23.26
CA ALA A 189 -21.54 -18.50 24.14
C ALA A 189 -22.88 -18.83 24.80
N ASN A 190 -23.55 -19.89 24.33
CA ASN A 190 -24.74 -20.40 24.97
C ASN A 190 -24.32 -21.09 26.28
N GLY A 191 -24.75 -20.52 27.40
CA GLY A 191 -24.50 -21.04 28.73
C GLY A 191 -25.09 -22.44 28.88
N ARG A 192 -24.24 -23.45 29.07
CA ARG A 192 -24.68 -24.73 29.63
C ARG A 192 -24.73 -24.60 31.14
N VAL A 193 -25.96 -24.59 31.64
CA VAL A 193 -26.33 -24.84 33.02
C VAL A 193 -25.59 -26.08 33.51
N SER A 194 -24.94 -25.94 34.66
CA SER A 194 -24.30 -27.00 35.42
C SER A 194 -25.31 -28.07 35.83
N GLU A 195 -25.25 -29.24 35.19
CA GLU A 195 -25.85 -30.47 35.72
C GLU A 195 -24.79 -31.22 36.55
N THR A 196 -25.04 -31.29 37.85
CA THR A 196 -24.36 -32.18 38.80
C THR A 196 -24.42 -33.64 38.35
N PRO A 197 -23.33 -34.44 38.46
CA PRO A 197 -23.36 -35.85 38.08
C PRO A 197 -24.22 -36.68 39.06
N ARG A 198 -25.19 -37.45 38.53
CA ARG A 198 -25.82 -38.55 39.27
C ARG A 198 -24.83 -39.71 39.45
N PRO A 199 -24.83 -40.41 40.59
CA PRO A 199 -23.97 -41.58 40.79
C PRO A 199 -24.44 -42.76 39.92
N SER A 200 -23.47 -43.47 39.33
CA SER A 200 -23.68 -44.69 38.53
C SER A 200 -24.30 -45.81 39.36
N PRO A 201 -25.17 -46.66 38.77
CA PRO A 201 -25.69 -47.84 39.44
C PRO A 201 -24.61 -48.93 39.54
N GLU A 202 -24.39 -49.40 40.76
CA GLU A 202 -23.57 -50.54 41.14
C GLU A 202 -24.09 -51.84 40.49
N VAL A 203 -23.20 -52.57 39.81
CA VAL A 203 -23.49 -53.92 39.29
C VAL A 203 -23.26 -54.94 40.41
N PRO A 204 -24.24 -55.80 40.74
CA PRO A 204 -24.06 -56.77 41.82
C PRO A 204 -23.17 -57.93 41.35
N ARG A 205 -22.06 -58.17 42.05
CA ARG A 205 -21.41 -59.50 42.03
C ARG A 205 -22.13 -60.41 43.01
N LYS A 206 -22.52 -61.58 42.55
CA LYS A 206 -23.01 -62.71 43.36
C LYS A 206 -22.13 -63.95 43.08
N PRO A 207 -22.14 -64.93 44.00
CA PRO A 207 -20.96 -65.51 44.63
C PRO A 207 -20.10 -66.42 43.75
#